data_AF-A0A7V8W7N8-F1
#
_entry.id   AF-A0A7V8W7N8-F1
#
_cell.length_a   1.000
_cell.length_b   1.000
_cell.length_c   1.000
_cell.angle_alpha   90.00
_cell.angle_beta   90.00
_cell.angle_gamma   90.00
#
_symmetry.space_group_name_H-M   'P 1'
#
loop_
_entity.id
_entity.type
_entity.pdbx_description
1 polymer ?
#
loop_
_entity_poly.entity_id
_entity_poly.type
_entity_poly.pdbx_seq_one_letter_code
_entity_poly.pdbx_strand_id
1 'polypeptide(L)'
;GGGGGEASGTRGDINNPIDAYAALEVEYGSSLTVVTRAFRDRAKKLHPDARRGDRSSEPELRRIIEAYQFLKEHLSLSNTEPPINPGTGATYSPSE
;
A
#
# COMPACT_ATOMS: atom_id res chain seq x y z
N GLY A 1 15.36 -27.22 15.84
CA GLY A 1 15.25 -26.25 14.74
C GLY A 1 14.09 -25.34 15.07
N GLY A 2 14.31 -24.02 15.05
CA GLY A 2 13.41 -23.02 15.63
C GLY A 2 12.07 -22.90 14.90
N GLY A 3 10.99 -22.85 15.68
CA GLY A 3 9.69 -22.36 15.27
C GLY A 3 9.71 -20.84 15.32
N GLY A 4 9.96 -20.22 14.18
CA GLY A 4 9.92 -18.76 14.03
C GLY A 4 8.49 -18.28 13.86
N GLY A 5 8.02 -17.54 14.87
CA GLY A 5 7.05 -16.45 14.70
C GLY A 5 5.67 -16.84 14.20
N GLU A 6 4.83 -17.33 15.11
CA GLU A 6 3.39 -17.14 15.02
C GLU A 6 3.08 -15.64 15.15
N ALA A 7 3.32 -14.87 14.09
CA ALA A 7 2.65 -13.59 13.90
C ALA A 7 1.21 -13.91 13.48
N SER A 8 0.43 -14.38 14.46
CA SER A 8 -1.02 -14.45 14.45
C SER A 8 -1.60 -13.04 14.41
N GLY A 9 -1.32 -12.30 13.33
CA GLY A 9 -2.10 -11.14 12.93
C GLY A 9 -3.39 -11.68 12.34
N THR A 10 -4.41 -11.80 13.19
CA THR A 10 -5.82 -12.06 12.87
C THR A 10 -6.12 -11.66 11.43
N ARG A 11 -6.45 -12.67 10.63
CA ARG A 11 -6.87 -12.55 9.23
C ARG A 11 -8.23 -11.86 9.20
N GLY A 12 -8.27 -10.55 9.33
CA GLY A 12 -9.51 -9.81 9.30
C GLY A 12 -9.29 -8.38 9.69
N ASP A 13 -9.42 -7.49 8.71
CA ASP A 13 -9.69 -6.07 8.88
C ASP A 13 -8.47 -5.22 9.32
N ILE A 14 -7.84 -4.56 8.33
CA ILE A 14 -6.82 -3.54 8.55
C ILE A 14 -7.48 -2.33 9.24
N ASN A 15 -7.45 -2.29 10.57
CA ASN A 15 -8.04 -1.18 11.36
C ASN A 15 -7.01 -0.28 12.03
N ASN A 16 -5.71 -0.58 11.89
CA ASN A 16 -4.64 0.12 12.57
C ASN A 16 -3.43 0.22 11.63
N PRO A 17 -2.69 1.36 11.59
CA PRO A 17 -1.47 1.49 10.78
C PRO A 17 -0.49 0.34 11.02
N ILE A 18 -0.34 -0.16 12.25
CA ILE A 18 0.57 -1.27 12.57
C ILE A 18 0.24 -2.54 11.75
N ASP A 19 -1.04 -2.93 11.69
CA ASP A 19 -1.47 -4.09 10.90
C ASP A 19 -1.29 -3.83 9.41
N ALA A 20 -1.49 -2.59 8.96
CA ALA A 20 -1.28 -2.21 7.57
C ALA A 20 0.20 -2.35 7.13
N TYR A 21 1.14 -1.88 7.96
CA TYR A 21 2.57 -2.05 7.70
C TYR A 21 2.96 -3.53 7.73
N ALA A 22 2.44 -4.30 8.70
CA ALA A 22 2.68 -5.74 8.79
C ALA A 22 2.13 -6.51 7.58
N ALA A 23 0.92 -6.17 7.12
CA ALA A 23 0.28 -6.78 5.97
C ALA A 23 1.13 -6.60 4.70
N LEU A 24 1.81 -5.46 4.57
CA LEU A 24 2.72 -5.17 3.46
C LEU A 24 4.19 -5.61 3.71
N GLU A 25 4.49 -6.21 4.87
CA GLU A 25 5.86 -6.56 5.32
C GLU A 25 6.84 -5.40 5.16
N VAL A 26 6.39 -4.21 5.56
CA VAL A 26 7.22 -3.01 5.61
C VAL A 26 7.41 -2.59 7.05
N GLU A 27 8.49 -1.86 7.31
CA GLU A 27 8.77 -1.34 8.64
C GLU A 27 7.75 -0.29 9.05
N TYR A 28 7.33 -0.32 10.31
CA TYR A 28 6.42 0.67 10.89
C TYR A 28 7.05 2.08 10.81
N GLY A 29 6.30 3.03 10.25
CA GLY A 29 6.80 4.39 10.01
C GLY A 29 7.50 4.59 8.66
N SER A 30 7.49 3.56 7.79
CA SER A 30 7.97 3.69 6.41
C SER A 30 7.19 4.75 5.62
N SER A 31 7.89 5.52 4.78
CA SER A 31 7.26 6.50 3.89
C SER A 31 6.44 5.84 2.78
N LEU A 32 5.50 6.60 2.19
CA LEU A 32 4.59 6.11 1.13
C LEU A 32 5.34 5.48 -0.05
N THR A 33 6.53 5.97 -0.39
CA THR A 33 7.40 5.38 -1.43
C THR A 33 7.76 3.93 -1.15
N VAL A 34 8.13 3.61 0.09
CA VAL A 34 8.50 2.24 0.52
C VAL A 34 7.26 1.35 0.53
N VAL A 35 6.15 1.85 1.09
CA VAL A 35 4.85 1.17 1.11
C VAL A 35 4.38 0.82 -0.30
N THR A 36 4.46 1.77 -1.24
CA THR A 36 4.07 1.59 -2.64
C THR A 36 4.95 0.55 -3.35
N ARG A 37 6.25 0.57 -3.10
CA ARG A 37 7.19 -0.39 -3.69
C ARG A 37 6.90 -1.82 -3.22
N ALA A 38 6.70 -2.01 -1.91
CA ALA A 38 6.37 -3.31 -1.34
C ALA A 38 5.01 -3.83 -1.83
N PHE A 39 4.00 -2.95 -1.87
CA PHE A 39 2.68 -3.26 -2.42
C PHE A 39 2.77 -3.80 -3.86
N ARG A 40 3.50 -3.11 -4.74
CA ARG A 40 3.64 -3.53 -6.15
C ARG A 40 4.34 -4.88 -6.29
N ASP A 41 5.34 -5.15 -5.47
CA ASP A 41 6.08 -6.42 -5.49
C ASP A 41 5.19 -7.59 -5.03
N ARG A 42 4.48 -7.40 -3.91
CA ARG A 42 3.50 -8.37 -3.38
C ARG A 42 2.34 -8.61 -4.34
N ALA A 43 1.75 -7.54 -4.88
CA ALA A 43 0.61 -7.65 -5.79
C ALA A 43 0.95 -8.48 -7.02
N LYS A 44 2.16 -8.34 -7.57
CA LYS A 44 2.64 -9.17 -8.69
C LYS A 44 2.77 -10.65 -8.32
N LYS A 45 3.27 -10.95 -7.11
CA LYS A 45 3.43 -12.32 -6.60
C LYS A 45 2.10 -13.01 -6.32
N LEU A 46 1.12 -12.23 -5.86
CA LEU A 46 -0.22 -12.72 -5.49
C LEU A 46 -1.21 -12.69 -6.67
N HIS A 47 -0.81 -12.16 -7.83
CA HIS A 47 -1.71 -11.99 -8.96
C HIS A 47 -2.12 -13.36 -9.56
N PRO A 48 -3.42 -13.63 -9.74
CA PRO A 48 -3.88 -14.91 -10.26
C PRO A 48 -3.40 -15.20 -11.69
N ASP A 49 -3.16 -14.16 -12.51
CA ASP A 49 -2.58 -14.32 -13.85
C ASP A 49 -1.17 -14.94 -13.81
N ALA A 50 -0.37 -14.57 -12.80
CA ALA A 50 0.94 -15.16 -12.58
C ALA A 50 0.84 -16.60 -12.03
N ARG A 51 -0.27 -16.93 -11.33
CA ARG A 51 -0.51 -18.24 -10.70
C ARG A 51 -1.54 -19.10 -11.43
N ARG A 52 -1.61 -19.01 -12.77
CA ARG A 52 -2.46 -19.89 -13.60
C ARG A 52 -3.96 -19.85 -13.21
N GLY A 53 -4.46 -18.73 -12.71
CA GLY A 53 -5.84 -18.55 -12.27
C GLY A 53 -6.12 -19.01 -10.84
N ASP A 54 -5.09 -19.29 -10.05
CA ASP A 54 -5.25 -19.71 -8.66
C ASP A 54 -5.73 -18.54 -7.78
N ARG A 55 -7.01 -18.60 -7.43
CA ARG A 55 -7.74 -17.58 -6.67
C ARG A 55 -7.48 -17.63 -5.17
N SER A 56 -6.71 -18.61 -4.68
CA SER A 56 -6.46 -18.74 -3.24
C SER A 56 -5.68 -17.59 -2.63
N SER A 57 -5.05 -16.73 -3.44
CA SER A 57 -4.38 -15.49 -3.00
C SER A 57 -5.20 -14.22 -3.19
N GLU A 58 -6.44 -14.30 -3.68
CA GLU A 58 -7.38 -13.17 -3.66
C GLU A 58 -7.57 -12.54 -2.26
N PRO A 59 -7.78 -13.30 -1.16
CA PRO A 59 -7.94 -12.70 0.17
C PRO A 59 -6.68 -11.96 0.63
N GLU A 60 -5.50 -12.46 0.26
CA GLU A 60 -4.23 -11.83 0.62
C GLU A 60 -3.94 -10.59 -0.23
N LEU A 61 -4.26 -10.64 -1.53
CA LEU A 61 -4.20 -9.49 -2.43
C LEU A 61 -5.13 -8.37 -1.93
N ARG A 62 -6.35 -8.71 -1.54
CA ARG A 62 -7.31 -7.74 -1.01
C ARG A 62 -6.79 -7.11 0.28
N ARG A 63 -6.23 -7.91 1.19
CA ARG A 63 -5.61 -7.43 2.44
C ARG A 63 -4.51 -6.40 2.19
N ILE A 64 -3.59 -6.67 1.26
CA ILE A 64 -2.50 -5.71 0.96
C ILE A 64 -3.00 -4.44 0.26
N ILE A 65 -4.08 -4.55 -0.53
CA ILE A 65 -4.73 -3.39 -1.18
C ILE A 65 -5.38 -2.50 -0.13
N GLU A 66 -6.10 -3.07 0.84
CA GLU A 66 -6.69 -2.33 1.95
C GLU A 66 -5.62 -1.68 2.82
N ALA A 67 -4.55 -2.41 3.14
CA ALA A 67 -3.42 -1.87 3.90
C ALA A 67 -2.74 -0.70 3.19
N TYR A 68 -2.50 -0.81 1.88
CA TYR A 68 -1.92 0.27 1.10
C TYR A 68 -2.82 1.52 1.09
N GLN A 69 -4.13 1.35 0.88
CA GLN A 69 -5.07 2.47 0.90
C GLN A 69 -5.12 3.14 2.27
N PHE A 70 -5.21 2.36 3.35
CA PHE A 70 -5.20 2.89 4.71
C PHE A 70 -3.94 3.72 4.98
N LEU A 71 -2.76 3.19 4.65
CA LEU A 71 -1.49 3.91 4.84
C LEU A 71 -1.36 5.12 3.93
N LYS A 72 -1.84 5.02 2.69
CA LYS A 72 -1.86 6.15 1.76
C LYS A 72 -2.68 7.30 2.31
N GLU A 73 -3.90 7.03 2.77
CA GLU A 73 -4.76 8.07 3.37
C GLU A 73 -4.15 8.60 4.68
N HIS A 74 -3.69 7.72 5.56
CA HIS A 74 -3.08 8.11 6.83
C HIS A 74 -1.83 8.98 6.64
N LEU A 75 -0.93 8.59 5.72
CA LEU A 75 0.28 9.37 5.39
C LEU A 75 -0.06 10.64 4.60
N SER A 76 -1.07 10.60 3.72
CA SER A 76 -1.52 11.78 2.96
C SER A 76 -2.23 12.81 3.83
N LEU A 77 -2.91 12.39 4.91
CA LEU A 77 -3.45 13.28 5.93
C LEU A 77 -2.33 13.89 6.79
N SER A 78 -1.23 13.15 6.95
CA SER A 78 -0.04 13.60 7.70
C SER A 78 0.81 14.59 6.89
N ASN A 79 0.92 14.39 5.57
CA ASN A 79 1.57 15.30 4.62
C ASN A 79 0.50 16.14 3.91
N THR A 80 0.11 17.27 4.50
CA THR A 80 -0.56 18.34 3.76
C THR A 80 0.44 19.02 2.82
N GLU A 81 0.84 18.30 1.77
CA GLU A 81 1.34 18.90 0.55
C GLU A 81 0.13 19.01 -0.39
N PRO A 82 -0.19 20.22 -0.88
CA PRO A 82 -1.31 20.38 -1.80
C PRO A 82 -1.08 19.45 -3.01
N PRO A 83 -2.14 18.81 -3.53
CA PRO A 83 -1.99 17.92 -4.68
C PRO A 83 -1.30 18.69 -5.79
N ILE A 84 -0.08 18.29 -6.14
CA ILE A 84 0.55 18.69 -7.39
C ILE A 84 -0.34 18.08 -8.46
N ASN A 85 -1.31 18.86 -8.91
CA ASN A 85 -2.19 18.53 -10.01
C ASN A 85 -1.29 18.41 -11.24
N PRO A 86 -1.07 17.21 -11.81
CA PRO A 86 -0.23 17.09 -13.01
C PRO A 86 -0.95 17.56 -14.28
N GLY A 87 -2.11 18.22 -14.15
CA GLY A 87 -2.84 18.84 -15.25
C GLY A 87 -2.61 20.34 -15.28
N THR A 88 -2.02 20.82 -16.37
CA THR A 88 -2.08 22.21 -16.87
C THR A 88 -1.17 23.24 -16.20
N GLY A 89 0.14 23.09 -16.44
CA GLY A 89 0.97 24.25 -16.71
C GLY A 89 0.51 24.92 -18.00
N ALA A 90 -0.36 25.92 -17.88
CA ALA A 90 -0.65 26.90 -18.94
C ALA A 90 -1.36 28.13 -18.35
N THR A 91 -0.80 28.75 -17.31
CA THR A 91 -1.08 30.16 -17.08
C THR A 91 -0.15 30.96 -17.99
N TYR A 92 -0.54 31.09 -19.26
CA TYR A 92 -0.07 32.20 -20.08
C TYR A 92 -1.10 33.32 -19.96
N SER A 93 -0.72 34.41 -19.29
CA SER A 93 -1.25 35.78 -19.42
C SER A 93 -0.56 36.69 -18.40
N PRO A 94 -0.48 38.02 -18.62
CA PRO A 94 -0.14 38.78 -19.84
C PRO A 94 0.82 39.97 -19.51
N SER A 95 0.99 40.93 -20.44
CA SER A 95 1.75 42.22 -20.40
C SER A 95 3.11 42.11 -21.10
N GLU A 96 3.46 42.88 -22.13
CA GLU A 96 3.11 44.24 -22.56
C GLU A 96 3.29 44.37 -24.08
#